data_AF-A0A379FJC9-F1
#
_entry.id   AF-A0A379FJC9-F1
#
_cell.length_a   1.000
_cell.length_b   1.000
_cell.length_c   1.000
_cell.angle_alpha   90.00
_cell.angle_beta   90.00
_cell.angle_gamma   90.00
#
_symmetry.space_group_name_H-M   'P 1'
#
loop_
_entity.id
_entity.type
_entity.pdbx_description
1 polymer ?
#
loop_
_entity_poly.entity_id
_entity_poly.type
_entity_poly.pdbx_seq_one_letter_code
_entity_poly.pdbx_strand_id
1 'polypeptide(L)' 'MLDAKTKELIAIAIAVANRCDGCIGFHTKTLVELGTTEQELAEALGVAIYMGGGPSVMYASNTMGAFKEFSQ' A
#
# COMPACT_ATOMS: atom_id res chain seq x y z
N MET A 1 -5.83 20.78 -2.35
CA MET A 1 -5.27 20.04 -1.19
C MET A 1 -5.62 18.56 -1.38
N LEU A 2 -4.73 17.61 -1.05
CA LEU A 2 -5.00 16.17 -1.19
C LEU A 2 -5.89 15.67 -0.05
N ASP A 3 -6.83 14.78 -0.37
CA ASP A 3 -7.70 14.12 0.62
C ASP A 3 -6.94 13.03 1.41
N ALA A 4 -7.60 12.48 2.43
CA ALA A 4 -6.99 11.49 3.32
C ALA A 4 -6.59 10.21 2.56
N LYS A 5 -7.47 9.70 1.68
CA LYS A 5 -7.21 8.48 0.90
C LYS A 5 -6.00 8.66 -0.02
N THR A 6 -5.89 9.79 -0.71
CA THR A 6 -4.75 10.08 -1.58
C THR A 6 -3.44 10.12 -0.79
N LYS A 7 -3.45 10.71 0.41
CA LYS A 7 -2.26 10.74 1.27
C LYS A 7 -1.86 9.34 1.74
N GLU A 8 -2.82 8.49 2.09
CA GLU A 8 -2.55 7.11 2.52
C GLU A 8 -2.09 6.22 1.36
N LEU A 9 -2.59 6.42 0.14
CA LEU A 9 -2.07 5.74 -1.06
C LEU A 9 -0.60 6.10 -1.34
N ILE A 10 -0.22 7.36 -1.12
CA ILE A 10 1.18 7.80 -1.19
C ILE A 10 1.99 7.15 -0.06
N ALA A 11 1.45 7.15 1.17
CA ALA A 11 2.13 6.60 2.33
C ALA A 11 2.41 5.10 2.19
N ILE A 12 1.45 4.31 1.70
CA ILE A 12 1.66 2.87 1.50
C ILE A 12 2.71 2.59 0.41
N ALA A 13 2.73 3.38 -0.67
CA ALA A 13 3.74 3.25 -1.71
C ALA A 13 5.15 3.54 -1.16
N ILE A 14 5.28 4.56 -0.31
CA ILE A 14 6.54 4.88 0.39
C ILE A 14 6.91 3.78 1.39
N ALA A 15 5.96 3.26 2.16
CA ALA A 15 6.19 2.19 3.11
C ALA A 15 6.75 0.92 2.43
N VAL A 16 6.19 0.56 1.26
CA VAL A 16 6.67 -0.53 0.41
C VAL A 16 8.05 -0.25 -0.16
N ALA A 17 8.28 0.95 -0.71
CA ALA A 17 9.59 1.35 -1.23
C ALA A 17 10.69 1.32 -0.14
N ASN A 18 10.35 1.71 1.09
CA ASN A 18 11.23 1.69 2.25
C ASN A 18 11.30 0.33 2.94
N ARG A 19 10.47 -0.65 2.54
CA ARG A 19 10.48 -2.01 3.08
C ARG A 19 10.25 -2.04 4.59
N CYS A 20 9.32 -1.19 5.06
CA CYS A 20 8.99 -1.04 6.48
C CYS A 20 7.74 -1.84 6.82
N ASP A 21 7.88 -3.04 7.39
CA ASP A 21 6.74 -3.93 7.70
C ASP A 21 5.71 -3.28 8.63
N GLY A 22 6.16 -2.58 9.67
CA GLY A 22 5.26 -1.87 10.59
C GLY A 22 4.48 -0.76 9.90
N CYS A 23 5.12 -0.03 8.99
CA CYS A 23 4.48 1.02 8.21
C CYS A 23 3.45 0.43 7.23
N ILE A 24 3.80 -0.69 6.56
CA ILE A 24 2.90 -1.41 5.65
C ILE A 24 1.65 -1.81 6.42
N GLY A 25 1.77 -2.54 7.53
CA GLY A 25 0.61 -2.98 8.31
C GLY A 25 -0.30 -1.82 8.76
N PHE A 26 0.29 -0.72 9.25
CA PHE A 26 -0.45 0.45 9.69
C PHE A 26 -1.22 1.12 8.54
N HIS A 27 -0.53 1.48 7.45
CA HIS A 27 -1.13 2.18 6.32
C HIS A 27 -2.12 1.31 5.55
N THR A 28 -1.86 0.00 5.43
CA THR A 28 -2.81 -0.93 4.80
C THR A 28 -4.14 -0.98 5.57
N LYS A 29 -4.10 -1.04 6.90
CA LYS A 29 -5.33 -1.02 7.71
C LYS A 29 -6.11 0.29 7.52
N THR A 30 -5.42 1.43 7.57
CA THR A 30 -6.03 2.74 7.34
C THR A 30 -6.68 2.83 5.95
N LEU A 31 -6.05 2.28 4.91
CA LEU A 31 -6.61 2.25 3.56
C LEU A 31 -7.93 1.47 3.48
N VAL A 32 -8.04 0.35 4.20
CA VAL A 32 -9.31 -0.39 4.31
C VAL A 32 -10.38 0.45 4.99
N GLU A 33 -10.05 1.11 6.11
CA GLU A 33 -10.97 1.98 6.84
C GLU A 33 -11.45 3.18 6.00
N LEU A 34 -10.60 3.66 5.07
CA LEU A 34 -10.94 4.71 4.11
C LEU A 34 -11.72 4.22 2.88
N GLY A 35 -12.11 2.95 2.83
CA GLY A 35 -12.87 2.38 1.72
C GLY A 35 -12.09 2.35 0.40
N THR A 36 -10.76 2.23 0.48
CA THR A 36 -9.91 2.08 -0.69
C THR A 36 -10.28 0.80 -1.44
N THR A 37 -10.25 0.83 -2.77
CA THR A 37 -10.48 -0.38 -3.56
C THR A 37 -9.18 -1.15 -3.79
N GLU A 38 -9.27 -2.47 -4.04
CA GLU A 38 -8.11 -3.29 -4.42
C GLU A 38 -7.40 -2.73 -5.66
N GLN A 39 -8.16 -2.16 -6.61
CA GLN A 39 -7.65 -1.49 -7.82
C GLN A 39 -6.78 -0.28 -7.47
N GLU A 40 -7.27 0.62 -6.60
CA GLU A 40 -6.53 1.82 -6.18
C GLU A 40 -5.22 1.46 -5.45
N LEU A 41 -5.28 0.45 -4.58
CA LEU A 41 -4.07 -0.07 -3.94
C LEU A 41 -3.11 -0.66 -4.98
N ALA A 42 -3.60 -1.47 -5.92
CA ALA A 42 -2.77 -2.08 -6.96
C ALA A 42 -2.04 -1.04 -7.82
N GLU A 43 -2.69 0.09 -8.15
CA GLU A 43 -2.04 1.18 -8.88
C GLU A 43 -0.91 1.83 -8.06
N ALA A 44 -1.13 2.11 -6.77
CA ALA A 44 -0.10 2.66 -5.89
C ALA A 44 1.09 1.69 -5.71
N LEU A 45 0.81 0.39 -5.54
CA LEU A 45 1.83 -0.64 -5.46
C LEU A 45 2.59 -0.81 -6.79
N GLY A 46 1.91 -0.65 -7.92
CA GLY A 46 2.53 -0.62 -9.24
C GLY A 46 3.60 0.47 -9.36
N VAL A 47 3.32 1.67 -8.84
CA VAL A 47 4.30 2.76 -8.77
C VAL A 47 5.48 2.39 -7.85
N ALA A 48 5.22 1.79 -6.69
CA ALA A 48 6.28 1.35 -5.77
C ALA A 48 7.18 0.26 -6.39
N ILE A 49 6.60 -0.65 -7.18
CA ILE A 49 7.34 -1.66 -7.94
C ILE A 49 8.15 -1.01 -9.07
N TYR A 50 7.56 -0.10 -9.83
CA TYR A 50 8.25 0.62 -10.90
C TYR A 50 9.50 1.34 -10.38
N MET A 51 9.41 1.99 -9.21
CA MET A 51 10.50 2.76 -8.63
C MET A 51 11.49 1.92 -7.81
N GLY A 52 11.07 0.80 -7.23
CA GLY A 52 11.91 -0.02 -6.35
C GLY A 52 12.32 -1.40 -6.89
N GLY A 53 11.84 -1.76 -8.08
CA GLY A 53 12.20 -2.99 -8.79
C GLY A 53 11.81 -4.27 -8.06
N GLY A 54 12.57 -5.33 -8.30
CA GLY A 54 12.31 -6.68 -7.75
C GLY A 54 12.07 -6.72 -6.23
N PRO A 55 12.87 -6.05 -5.38
CA PRO A 55 12.62 -6.04 -3.94
C PRO A 55 11.23 -5.50 -3.56
N SER A 56 10.76 -4.43 -4.22
CA SER A 56 9.43 -3.88 -3.96
C SER A 56 8.30 -4.83 -4.34
N VAL A 57 8.51 -5.76 -5.29
CA VAL A 57 7.49 -6.77 -5.66
C VAL A 57 7.13 -7.64 -4.46
N MET A 58 8.12 -8.05 -3.66
CA MET A 58 7.88 -8.91 -2.50
C MET A 58 7.04 -8.19 -1.44
N TYR A 59 7.39 -6.94 -1.13
CA TYR A 59 6.65 -6.13 -0.14
C TYR A 59 5.27 -5.73 -0.66
N ALA A 60 5.12 -5.45 -1.96
CA ALA A 60 3.82 -5.21 -2.58
C ALA A 60 2.91 -6.44 -2.54
N SER A 61 3.46 -7.63 -2.79
CA SER A 61 2.71 -8.90 -2.66
C SER A 61 2.20 -9.10 -1.24
N ASN A 62 3.07 -8.88 -0.24
CA ASN A 62 2.68 -8.97 1.17
C ASN A 62 1.62 -7.91 1.54
N THR A 63 1.76 -6.68 1.03
CA THR A 63 0.80 -5.59 1.24
C THR A 63 -0.58 -5.93 0.69
N MET A 64 -0.63 -6.51 -0.51
CA MET A 64 -1.87 -6.97 -1.13
C MET A 64 -2.54 -8.09 -0.31
N GLY A 65 -1.74 -9.02 0.23
CA GLY A 65 -2.22 -10.05 1.16
C GLY A 65 -2.83 -9.45 2.43
N ALA A 66 -2.10 -8.55 3.09
CA ALA A 66 -2.56 -7.88 4.31
C ALA A 66 -3.84 -7.05 4.06
N PHE A 67 -3.95 -6.40 2.90
CA PHE A 67 -5.15 -5.64 2.54
C PHE A 67 -6.40 -6.51 2.46
N LYS A 68 -6.26 -7.71 1.86
CA LYS A 68 -7.36 -8.69 1.78
C LYS A 68 -7.72 -9.29 3.13
N GLU A 69 -6.76 -9.43 4.03
CA GLU A 69 -7.00 -9.90 5.39
C GLU A 69 -7.77 -8.84 6.20
N PHE A 70 -7.38 -7.57 6.12
CA PHE A 70 -8.07 -6.49 6.82
C PHE A 70 -9.44 -6.13 6.24
N SER A 71 -9.70 -6.49 4.98
CA SER A 71 -10.99 -6.22 4.30
C SER A 71 -12.08 -7.26 4.62
N GLN A 72 -11.79 -8.28 5.44
CA GLN A 72 -12.75 -9.27 5.95
C GLN A 72 -13.33 -8.84 7.28
#